data_AF-A0A958UWC9-F1
#
_entry.id   AF-A0A958UWC9-F1
#
_cell.length_a   1.000
_cell.length_b   1.000
_cell.length_c   1.000
_cell.angle_alpha   90.00
_cell.angle_beta   90.00
_cell.angle_gamma   90.00
#
_symmetry.space_group_name_H-M   'P 1'
#
loop_
_entity.id
_entity.type
_entity.pdbx_description
1 polymer ?
#
loop_
_entity_poly.entity_id
_entity_poly.type
_entity_poly.pdbx_seq_one_letter_code
_entity_poly.pdbx_strand_id
1 'polypeptide(L)'
;FLKTKLNVVFSSEYDKYSKKYKIEYLMEKLNRPIRVCGMVKNEGEPGGGPFWTKDQADNISLQIVESAQIDKNIRAQKNILKNATHFNPVDIVCGVKNYKGQKYDLHEYVDHNTAFISMKTKTGKDLKALELPGLWNGSMAFWNTIFVEVPLITFNPVKTVNDLLKPAHQVK
;
A
#
# COMPACT_ATOMS: atom_id res chain seq x y z
N PHE A 1 -0.56 21.81 -0.58
CA PHE A 1 -0.91 20.70 -1.49
C PHE A 1 -0.34 19.37 -1.01
N LEU A 2 0.99 19.14 -1.01
CA LEU A 2 1.60 17.86 -0.59
C LEU A 2 1.08 17.34 0.78
N LYS A 3 1.12 18.17 1.82
CA LYS A 3 0.63 17.80 3.16
C LYS A 3 -0.89 17.61 3.22
N THR A 4 -1.66 18.44 2.51
CA THR A 4 -3.12 18.56 2.68
C THR A 4 -3.94 17.71 1.69
N LYS A 5 -3.36 17.34 0.56
CA LYS A 5 -4.04 16.60 -0.52
C LYS A 5 -3.39 15.25 -0.80
N LEU A 6 -2.06 15.17 -0.69
CA LEU A 6 -1.31 13.93 -0.89
C LEU A 6 -0.87 13.26 0.42
N ASN A 7 -1.20 13.85 1.57
CA ASN A 7 -0.87 13.34 2.91
C ASN A 7 0.63 13.04 3.11
N VAL A 8 1.51 13.76 2.41
CA VAL A 8 2.96 13.60 2.54
C VAL A 8 3.42 14.17 3.88
N VAL A 9 4.10 13.33 4.67
CA VAL A 9 4.74 13.72 5.92
C VAL A 9 6.14 14.25 5.62
N PHE A 10 6.42 15.47 6.06
CA PHE A 10 7.72 16.11 5.84
C PHE A 10 8.69 15.72 6.97
N SER A 11 9.97 15.65 6.64
CA SER A 11 11.02 15.53 7.66
C SER A 11 10.99 16.75 8.59
N SER A 12 11.28 16.54 9.88
CA SER A 12 11.46 17.62 10.87
C SER A 12 12.54 18.61 10.45
N GLU A 13 13.49 18.18 9.62
CA GLU A 13 14.61 18.99 9.16
C GLU A 13 14.24 19.90 7.97
N TYR A 14 13.08 19.68 7.34
CA TYR A 14 12.67 20.41 6.14
C TYR A 14 12.71 21.93 6.33
N ASP A 15 12.24 22.43 7.49
CA ASP A 15 12.19 23.87 7.76
C ASP A 15 13.59 24.49 7.89
N LYS A 16 14.59 23.69 8.25
CA LYS A 16 15.99 24.11 8.41
C LYS A 16 16.76 24.13 7.08
N TYR A 17 16.21 23.52 6.03
CA TYR A 17 16.87 23.48 4.72
C TYR A 17 16.99 24.87 4.10
N SER A 18 18.10 25.07 3.37
CA SER A 18 18.24 26.24 2.50
C SER A 18 17.15 26.23 1.41
N LYS A 19 16.86 27.38 0.82
CA LYS A 19 15.84 27.48 -0.25
C LYS A 19 16.09 26.49 -1.39
N LYS A 20 17.35 26.28 -1.78
CA LYS A 20 17.75 25.32 -2.82
C LYS A 20 17.34 23.90 -2.42
N TYR A 21 17.73 23.46 -1.22
CA TYR A 21 17.41 22.12 -0.73
C TYR A 21 15.91 21.91 -0.48
N LYS A 22 15.17 22.96 -0.09
CA LYS A 22 13.69 22.91 -0.01
C LYS A 22 13.06 22.61 -1.36
N ILE A 23 13.52 23.29 -2.42
CA ILE A 23 13.01 23.07 -3.79
C ILE A 23 13.32 21.64 -4.25
N GLU A 24 14.57 21.18 -4.06
CA GLU A 24 14.97 19.83 -4.41
C GLU A 24 14.13 18.77 -3.67
N TYR A 25 13.95 18.93 -2.35
CA TYR A 25 13.11 18.06 -1.55
C TYR A 25 11.66 18.01 -2.05
N LEU A 26 11.05 19.17 -2.33
CA LEU A 26 9.68 19.24 -2.84
C LEU A 26 9.56 18.60 -4.21
N MET A 27 10.53 18.82 -5.10
CA MET A 27 10.58 18.20 -6.43
C MET A 27 10.69 16.69 -6.32
N GLU A 28 11.53 16.17 -5.41
CA GLU A 28 11.67 14.75 -5.17
C GLU A 28 10.39 14.11 -4.64
N LYS A 29 9.62 14.81 -3.77
CA LYS A 29 8.32 14.33 -3.29
C LYS A 29 7.22 14.37 -4.36
N LEU A 30 7.23 15.38 -5.23
CA LEU A 30 6.21 15.54 -6.29
C LEU A 30 6.46 14.63 -7.50
N ASN A 31 7.71 14.52 -7.93
CA ASN A 31 8.10 13.81 -9.16
C ASN A 31 8.29 12.31 -8.91
N ARG A 32 7.21 11.66 -8.51
CA ARG A 32 7.12 10.22 -8.25
C ARG A 32 5.92 9.64 -9.02
N PRO A 33 5.94 8.34 -9.35
CA PRO A 33 4.74 7.65 -9.78
C PRO A 33 3.60 7.82 -8.77
N ILE A 34 2.36 7.82 -9.26
CA ILE A 34 1.17 7.97 -8.42
C ILE A 34 0.28 6.74 -8.52
N ARG A 35 -0.31 6.34 -7.39
CA ARG A 35 -1.36 5.33 -7.32
C ARG A 35 -2.57 5.90 -6.59
N VAL A 36 -3.73 5.74 -7.20
CA VAL A 36 -5.03 6.01 -6.57
C VAL A 36 -5.66 4.67 -6.28
N CYS A 37 -5.85 4.36 -5.00
CA CYS A 37 -6.29 3.04 -4.56
C CYS A 37 -7.69 3.16 -3.97
N GLY A 38 -8.64 2.42 -4.55
CA GLY A 38 -9.98 2.28 -3.99
C GLY A 38 -9.92 1.61 -2.61
N MET A 39 -10.81 2.01 -1.70
CA MET A 39 -10.95 1.44 -0.38
C MET A 39 -12.42 1.15 -0.13
N VAL A 40 -12.75 -0.07 0.25
CA VAL A 40 -14.12 -0.46 0.61
C VAL A 40 -14.20 -0.69 2.11
N LYS A 41 -15.39 -0.47 2.69
CA LYS A 41 -15.62 -0.75 4.12
C LYS A 41 -15.37 -2.21 4.42
N ASN A 42 -14.70 -2.48 5.53
CA ASN A 42 -14.37 -3.82 5.96
C ASN A 42 -15.55 -4.48 6.69
N GLU A 43 -16.12 -5.53 6.10
CA GLU A 43 -17.20 -6.33 6.69
C GLU A 43 -16.69 -7.65 7.31
N GLY A 44 -15.39 -7.72 7.64
CA GLY A 44 -14.74 -8.91 8.20
C GLY A 44 -13.90 -9.69 7.18
N GLU A 45 -13.69 -9.13 5.98
CA GLU A 45 -12.89 -9.75 4.94
C GLU A 45 -11.39 -9.66 5.25
N PRO A 46 -10.62 -10.75 5.10
CA PRO A 46 -9.17 -10.67 5.19
C PRO A 46 -8.61 -9.94 3.97
N GLY A 47 -7.66 -9.02 4.20
CA GLY A 47 -7.01 -8.25 3.15
C GLY A 47 -6.02 -7.22 3.67
N GLY A 48 -5.41 -6.48 2.74
CA GLY A 48 -4.57 -5.32 3.03
C GLY A 48 -5.42 -4.06 3.24
N GLY A 49 -5.08 -3.28 4.25
CA GLY A 49 -5.79 -2.05 4.60
C GLY A 49 -4.94 -0.79 4.46
N PRO A 50 -5.56 0.40 4.47
CA PRO A 50 -4.83 1.66 4.44
C PRO A 50 -4.17 1.95 5.80
N PHE A 51 -2.84 2.07 5.85
CA PHE A 51 -2.10 2.35 7.08
C PHE A 51 -0.93 3.32 6.90
N TRP A 52 -0.56 3.94 8.02
CA TRP A 52 0.61 4.80 8.17
C TRP A 52 1.77 3.87 8.51
N THR A 53 2.77 3.75 7.64
CA THR A 53 3.96 2.95 7.94
C THR A 53 5.15 3.85 8.18
N LYS A 54 6.03 3.41 9.08
CA LYS A 54 7.31 4.05 9.37
C LYS A 54 8.42 3.16 8.81
N ASP A 55 9.27 3.71 7.94
CA ASP A 55 10.42 2.99 7.41
C ASP A 55 11.62 3.02 8.37
N GLN A 56 12.73 2.37 8.00
CA GLN A 56 13.96 2.32 8.83
C GLN A 56 14.63 3.69 9.00
N ALA A 57 14.35 4.65 8.12
CA ALA A 57 14.84 6.02 8.17
C ALA A 57 13.82 6.96 8.84
N ASP A 58 12.84 6.40 9.57
CA ASP A 58 11.80 7.11 10.28
C ASP A 58 10.82 7.92 9.40
N ASN A 59 10.82 7.71 8.07
CA ASN A 59 9.85 8.35 7.19
C ASN A 59 8.48 7.70 7.32
N ILE A 60 7.43 8.52 7.30
CA ILE A 60 6.04 8.08 7.37
C ILE A 60 5.38 8.19 6.00
N SER A 61 4.69 7.13 5.55
CA SER A 61 3.98 7.11 4.27
C SER A 61 2.67 6.31 4.29
N LEU A 62 1.78 6.60 3.32
CA LEU A 62 0.55 5.83 3.04
C LEU A 62 0.90 4.49 2.39
N GLN A 63 0.54 3.37 3.02
CA GLN A 63 0.70 2.02 2.46
C GLN A 63 -0.56 1.16 2.62
N ILE A 64 -0.66 0.10 1.81
CA ILE A 64 -1.73 -0.91 1.84
C ILE A 64 -1.26 -2.15 2.60
N VAL A 65 -1.15 -2.07 3.92
CA VAL A 65 -0.51 -3.11 4.75
C VAL A 65 -1.39 -4.33 4.93
N GLU A 66 -0.83 -5.50 4.63
CA GLU A 66 -1.48 -6.78 4.86
C GLU A 66 -1.43 -7.19 6.33
N SER A 67 -2.46 -7.90 6.79
CA SER A 67 -2.50 -8.44 8.15
C SER A 67 -1.32 -9.37 8.50
N ALA A 68 -0.66 -9.96 7.48
CA ALA A 68 0.53 -10.79 7.65
C ALA A 68 1.81 -9.97 7.93
N GLN A 69 1.83 -8.69 7.54
CA GLN A 69 2.96 -7.77 7.73
C GLN A 69 2.90 -7.04 9.08
N ILE A 70 1.82 -7.24 9.86
CA ILE A 70 1.59 -6.57 11.14
C ILE A 70 1.96 -7.51 12.29
N ASP A 71 2.80 -7.06 13.21
CA ASP A 71 3.17 -7.83 14.39
C ASP A 71 2.03 -7.82 15.42
N LYS A 72 1.34 -8.96 15.51
CA LYS A 72 0.19 -9.15 16.40
C LYS A 72 0.58 -9.27 17.88
N ASN A 73 1.87 -9.43 18.18
CA ASN A 73 2.38 -9.44 19.56
C ASN A 73 2.49 -8.01 20.12
N ILE A 74 2.60 -7.00 19.25
CA ILE A 74 2.63 -5.60 19.64
C ILE A 74 1.20 -5.10 19.85
N ARG A 75 0.83 -4.85 21.11
CA ARG A 75 -0.53 -4.39 21.49
C ARG A 75 -0.99 -3.16 20.72
N ALA A 76 -0.10 -2.20 20.48
CA ALA A 76 -0.41 -0.99 19.72
C ALA A 76 -0.79 -1.31 18.26
N GLN A 77 0.01 -2.12 17.56
CA GLN A 77 -0.28 -2.53 16.18
C GLN A 77 -1.56 -3.36 16.08
N LYS A 78 -1.77 -4.28 17.03
CA LYS A 78 -3.02 -5.05 17.12
C LYS A 78 -4.23 -4.15 17.28
N ASN A 79 -4.13 -3.08 18.06
CA ASN A 79 -5.21 -2.12 18.23
C ASN A 79 -5.46 -1.31 16.96
N ILE A 80 -4.41 -0.88 16.25
CA ILE A 80 -4.53 -0.20 14.95
C ILE A 80 -5.27 -1.10 13.95
N LEU A 81 -4.86 -2.36 13.83
CA LEU A 81 -5.49 -3.33 12.94
C LEU A 81 -6.96 -3.57 13.31
N LYS A 82 -7.29 -3.71 14.59
CA LYS A 82 -8.67 -3.91 15.06
C LYS A 82 -9.60 -2.74 14.71
N ASN A 83 -9.08 -1.51 14.70
CA ASN A 83 -9.85 -0.31 14.39
C ASN A 83 -9.81 0.06 12.90
N ALA A 84 -9.19 -0.75 12.04
CA ALA A 84 -9.18 -0.51 10.61
C ALA A 84 -10.60 -0.67 10.03
N THR A 85 -11.10 0.40 9.40
CA THR A 85 -12.48 0.44 8.89
C THR A 85 -12.60 0.05 7.43
N HIS A 86 -11.48 -0.03 6.71
CA HIS A 86 -11.43 -0.25 5.27
C HIS A 86 -10.37 -1.28 4.89
N PHE A 87 -10.55 -1.88 3.71
CA PHE A 87 -9.52 -2.66 3.04
C PHE A 87 -9.48 -2.34 1.55
N ASN A 88 -8.38 -2.68 0.89
CA ASN A 88 -8.19 -2.44 -0.54
C ASN A 88 -8.73 -3.63 -1.35
N PRO A 89 -9.67 -3.40 -2.29
CA PRO A 89 -10.21 -4.43 -3.17
C PRO A 89 -9.32 -4.75 -4.38
N VAL A 90 -8.06 -4.28 -4.39
CA VAL A 90 -7.14 -4.35 -5.54
C VAL A 90 -7.54 -3.43 -6.72
N ASP A 91 -8.47 -2.51 -6.50
CA ASP A 91 -8.79 -1.48 -7.49
C ASP A 91 -7.79 -0.33 -7.38
N ILE A 92 -6.88 -0.23 -8.35
CA ILE A 92 -5.78 0.75 -8.35
C ILE A 92 -5.60 1.34 -9.75
N VAL A 93 -5.61 2.68 -9.81
CA VAL A 93 -5.25 3.44 -11.00
C VAL A 93 -3.86 4.03 -10.83
N CYS A 94 -2.95 3.73 -11.77
CA CYS A 94 -1.55 4.13 -11.70
C CYS A 94 -1.19 5.19 -12.75
N GLY A 95 -0.55 6.27 -12.30
CA GLY A 95 0.14 7.24 -13.15
C GLY A 95 1.64 6.97 -13.16
N VAL A 96 2.14 6.45 -14.28
CA VAL A 96 3.54 5.97 -14.44
C VAL A 96 4.41 6.88 -15.30
N LYS A 97 3.94 8.10 -15.58
CA LYS A 97 4.66 9.11 -16.36
C LYS A 97 4.88 10.36 -15.52
N ASN A 98 6.03 11.00 -15.73
CA ASN A 98 6.38 12.26 -15.10
C ASN A 98 5.63 13.44 -15.75
N TYR A 99 5.83 14.63 -15.21
CA TYR A 99 5.22 15.87 -15.69
C TYR A 99 5.64 16.27 -17.13
N LYS A 100 6.65 15.63 -17.70
CA LYS A 100 7.09 15.78 -19.10
C LYS A 100 6.53 14.68 -20.02
N GLY A 101 5.70 13.78 -19.51
CA GLY A 101 5.16 12.64 -20.25
C GLY A 101 6.11 11.46 -20.41
N GLN A 102 7.30 11.49 -19.79
CA GLN A 102 8.28 10.40 -19.84
C GLN A 102 7.94 9.34 -18.80
N LYS A 103 8.17 8.07 -19.12
CA LYS A 103 7.95 6.97 -18.16
C LYS A 103 8.98 7.04 -17.03
N TYR A 104 8.54 6.79 -15.80
CA TYR A 104 9.45 6.52 -14.70
C TYR A 104 10.08 5.14 -14.86
N ASP A 105 11.31 4.96 -14.37
CA ASP A 105 11.79 3.63 -14.02
C ASP A 105 11.16 3.25 -12.67
N LEU A 106 10.26 2.28 -12.67
CA LEU A 106 9.51 1.91 -11.46
C LEU A 106 10.40 1.16 -10.44
N HIS A 107 11.54 0.61 -10.88
CA HIS A 107 12.48 -0.06 -9.98
C HIS A 107 13.13 0.90 -9.00
N GLU A 108 13.25 2.18 -9.35
CA GLU A 108 13.76 3.23 -8.45
C GLU A 108 12.81 3.50 -7.26
N TYR A 109 11.57 3.00 -7.31
CA TYR A 109 10.53 3.28 -6.32
C TYR A 109 10.12 2.03 -5.49
N VAL A 110 10.97 0.99 -5.51
CA VAL A 110 10.79 -0.26 -4.76
C VAL A 110 11.54 -0.19 -3.42
N ASP A 111 10.91 -0.64 -2.33
CA ASP A 111 11.62 -0.91 -1.08
C ASP A 111 12.04 -2.37 -0.99
N HIS A 112 13.33 -2.62 -1.26
CA HIS A 112 13.92 -3.96 -1.23
C HIS A 112 14.00 -4.59 0.16
N ASN A 113 13.85 -3.81 1.23
CA ASN A 113 13.85 -4.32 2.61
C ASN A 113 12.53 -4.96 3.03
N THR A 114 11.48 -4.84 2.20
CA THR A 114 10.15 -5.40 2.48
C THR A 114 9.99 -6.84 2.04
N ALA A 115 11.06 -7.48 1.54
CA ALA A 115 11.06 -8.92 1.29
C ALA A 115 10.79 -9.67 2.59
N PHE A 116 9.99 -10.74 2.54
CA PHE A 116 9.70 -11.55 3.72
C PHE A 116 9.73 -13.03 3.41
N ILE A 117 9.97 -13.85 4.44
CA ILE A 117 9.94 -15.31 4.32
C ILE A 117 8.56 -15.80 4.70
N SER A 118 7.87 -16.49 3.79
CA SER A 118 6.62 -17.18 4.07
C SER A 118 6.84 -18.68 4.23
N MET A 119 6.04 -19.30 5.09
CA MET A 119 5.98 -20.75 5.23
C MET A 119 4.94 -21.29 4.26
N LYS A 120 5.32 -22.24 3.41
CA LYS A 120 4.42 -22.91 2.46
C LYS A 120 4.58 -24.41 2.59
N THR A 121 3.51 -25.15 2.36
CA THR A 121 3.55 -26.61 2.29
C THR A 121 3.39 -27.03 0.85
N LYS A 122 4.32 -27.82 0.32
CA LYS A 122 4.22 -28.42 -1.02
C LYS A 122 4.46 -29.91 -0.91
N THR A 123 3.48 -30.71 -1.35
CA THR A 123 3.54 -32.18 -1.30
C THR A 123 3.85 -32.71 0.11
N GLY A 124 3.21 -32.13 1.13
CA GLY A 124 3.39 -32.52 2.53
C GLY A 124 4.73 -32.15 3.15
N LYS A 125 5.59 -31.39 2.44
CA LYS A 125 6.83 -30.86 2.99
C LYS A 125 6.72 -29.36 3.24
N ASP A 126 7.19 -28.95 4.41
CA ASP A 126 7.31 -27.53 4.74
C ASP A 126 8.49 -26.92 3.99
N LEU A 127 8.24 -25.75 3.43
CA LEU A 127 9.17 -24.95 2.65
C LEU A 127 9.18 -23.52 3.18
N LYS A 128 10.37 -22.93 3.18
CA LYS A 128 10.54 -21.48 3.33
C LYS A 128 10.61 -20.88 1.93
N ALA A 129 9.67 -19.99 1.61
CA ALA A 129 9.70 -19.22 0.38
C ALA A 129 10.15 -17.80 0.69
N LEU A 130 11.17 -17.32 -0.01
CA LEU A 130 11.50 -15.89 -0.01
C LEU A 130 10.52 -15.19 -0.95
N GLU A 131 9.64 -14.39 -0.39
CA GLU A 131 8.81 -13.48 -1.15
C GLU A 131 9.59 -12.19 -1.32
N LEU A 132 10.01 -11.92 -2.56
CA LEU A 132 10.54 -10.62 -2.97
C LEU A 132 9.55 -9.52 -2.57
N PRO A 133 9.98 -8.25 -2.44
CA PRO A 133 9.11 -7.10 -2.14
C PRO A 133 7.79 -7.20 -2.89
N GLY A 134 6.79 -7.73 -2.20
CA GLY A 134 5.65 -8.38 -2.80
C GLY A 134 4.39 -7.58 -2.53
N LEU A 135 3.51 -7.54 -3.53
CA LEU A 135 2.33 -6.68 -3.58
C LEU A 135 2.70 -5.18 -3.39
N TRP A 136 1.67 -4.33 -3.38
CA TRP A 136 1.75 -2.87 -3.52
C TRP A 136 2.72 -2.18 -2.56
N ASN A 137 2.98 -2.69 -1.37
CA ASN A 137 3.80 -1.96 -0.38
C ASN A 137 5.28 -2.02 -0.66
N GLY A 138 5.78 -3.15 -1.15
CA GLY A 138 7.20 -3.28 -1.47
C GLY A 138 7.50 -2.70 -2.85
N SER A 139 6.76 -3.18 -3.85
CA SER A 139 6.93 -2.79 -5.25
C SER A 139 6.55 -1.33 -5.56
N MET A 140 5.71 -0.70 -4.71
CA MET A 140 5.29 0.69 -4.87
C MET A 140 5.50 1.51 -3.60
N ALA A 141 6.49 1.15 -2.78
CA ALA A 141 6.76 1.77 -1.48
C ALA A 141 6.90 3.28 -1.56
N PHE A 142 7.61 3.77 -2.58
CA PHE A 142 7.97 5.18 -2.71
C PHE A 142 7.04 5.96 -3.64
N TRP A 143 5.85 5.45 -3.93
CA TRP A 143 4.86 6.11 -4.79
C TRP A 143 4.05 7.14 -4.02
N ASN A 144 3.61 8.19 -4.72
CA ASN A 144 2.55 9.05 -4.21
C ASN A 144 1.25 8.25 -4.17
N THR A 145 0.68 8.12 -2.98
CA THR A 145 -0.51 7.28 -2.77
C THR A 145 -1.70 8.17 -2.44
N ILE A 146 -2.87 7.81 -2.95
CA ILE A 146 -4.14 8.43 -2.58
C ILE A 146 -5.12 7.30 -2.32
N PHE A 147 -5.83 7.37 -1.19
CA PHE A 147 -6.91 6.44 -0.86
C PHE A 147 -8.25 7.12 -1.06
N VAL A 148 -9.15 6.42 -1.73
CA VAL A 148 -10.50 6.91 -2.05
C VAL A 148 -11.50 5.85 -1.59
N GLU A 149 -12.46 6.22 -0.76
CA GLU A 149 -13.57 5.31 -0.43
C GLU A 149 -14.40 5.07 -1.70
N VAL A 150 -14.62 3.80 -2.03
CA VAL A 150 -15.44 3.37 -3.17
C VAL A 150 -16.59 2.48 -2.68
N PRO A 151 -17.72 2.42 -3.40
CA PRO A 151 -18.85 1.57 -3.00
C PRO A 151 -18.47 0.10 -2.90
N LEU A 152 -18.99 -0.62 -1.89
CA LEU A 152 -18.69 -2.05 -1.67
C LEU A 152 -19.04 -2.92 -2.89
N ILE A 153 -20.04 -2.53 -3.68
CA ILE A 153 -20.44 -3.23 -4.92
C ILE A 153 -19.32 -3.33 -5.97
N THR A 154 -18.31 -2.46 -5.90
CA THR A 154 -17.11 -2.53 -6.77
C THR A 154 -16.21 -3.72 -6.43
N PHE A 155 -16.46 -4.41 -5.31
CA PHE A 155 -15.67 -5.53 -4.84
C PHE A 155 -16.52 -6.80 -4.70
N ASN A 156 -16.27 -7.78 -5.58
CA ASN A 156 -16.89 -9.10 -5.54
C ASN A 156 -15.79 -10.17 -5.65
N PRO A 157 -15.07 -10.49 -4.56
CA PRO A 157 -13.96 -11.42 -4.60
C PRO A 157 -14.44 -12.87 -4.68
N VAL A 158 -13.64 -13.70 -5.32
CA VAL A 158 -13.79 -15.16 -5.31
C VAL A 158 -12.55 -15.76 -4.66
N LYS A 159 -12.67 -16.13 -3.37
CA LYS A 159 -11.57 -16.75 -2.59
C LYS A 159 -11.74 -18.27 -2.49
N THR A 160 -12.98 -18.75 -2.55
CA THR A 160 -13.37 -20.15 -2.52
C THR A 160 -14.35 -20.43 -3.66
N VAL A 161 -14.51 -21.71 -4.03
CA VAL A 161 -15.49 -22.11 -5.06
C VAL A 161 -16.91 -21.68 -4.68
N ASN A 162 -17.24 -21.68 -3.38
CA ASN A 162 -18.56 -21.27 -2.89
C ASN A 162 -18.84 -19.77 -3.09
N ASP A 163 -17.82 -18.92 -3.20
CA ASP A 163 -18.03 -17.51 -3.47
C ASP A 163 -18.70 -17.28 -4.84
N LEU A 164 -18.50 -18.18 -5.80
CA LEU A 164 -19.17 -18.13 -7.10
C LEU A 164 -20.69 -18.27 -6.98
N LEU A 165 -21.20 -18.86 -5.91
CA LEU A 165 -22.65 -18.99 -5.67
C LEU A 165 -23.31 -17.68 -5.24
N LYS A 166 -22.53 -16.64 -4.91
CA LYS A 166 -23.09 -15.33 -4.54
C LYS A 166 -23.85 -14.72 -5.73
N PRO A 167 -24.96 -13.99 -5.50
CA PRO A 167 -25.76 -13.41 -6.57
C PRO A 167 -24.98 -12.54 -7.57
N ALA A 168 -23.90 -11.89 -7.13
CA ALA A 168 -23.04 -11.07 -7.98
C ALA A 168 -22.31 -11.85 -9.08
N HIS A 169 -22.17 -13.18 -8.94
CA HIS A 169 -21.47 -14.06 -9.87
C HIS A 169 -22.40 -15.00 -10.64
N GLN A 170 -23.71 -14.95 -10.37
CA GLN A 170 -24.70 -15.78 -11.05
C GLN A 170 -25.19 -15.11 -12.33
N VAL A 171 -25.47 -15.91 -13.36
CA VAL A 171 -26.12 -15.44 -14.58
C VAL A 171 -27.54 -15.03 -14.22
N LYS A 172 -27.95 -13.84 -14.65
CA LYS A 172 -29.32 -13.34 -14.47
C LYS A 172 -30.27 -13.94 -15.49
#